data_AF-A0A4R6T5I1-F1
#
_entry.id   AF-A0A4R6T5I1-F1
#
_cell.length_a   1.000
_cell.length_b   1.000
_cell.length_c   1.000
_cell.angle_alpha   90.00
_cell.angle_beta   90.00
_cell.angle_gamma   90.00
#
_symmetry.space_group_name_H-M   'P 1'
#
loop_
_entity.id
_entity.type
_entity.pdbx_description
1 polymer ?
#
loop_
_entity_poly.entity_id
_entity_poly.type
_entity_poly.pdbx_seq_one_letter_code
_entity_poly.pdbx_strand_id
1 'polypeptide(L)'
;MRFLVPFLLLSFLVIFSCTEAKEASQEIPAESFRKEVAATEVRVGKAERKSFDYLINAIGKLEARSEVIALVEREGYLEKVLVLEGQAVQKGQVIATLDRREAEFELENEIV
;
A
#
# COMPACT_ATOMS: atom_id res chain seq x y z
N MET A 1 90.12 34.64 52.14
CA MET A 1 89.17 33.54 51.81
C MET A 1 88.11 34.05 50.82
N ARG A 2 88.56 34.45 49.62
CA ARG A 2 87.88 35.36 48.67
C ARG A 2 87.19 34.63 47.50
N PHE A 3 87.05 33.30 47.58
CA PHE A 3 86.50 32.43 46.52
C PHE A 3 85.20 31.69 46.91
N LEU A 4 84.70 31.85 48.14
CA LEU A 4 83.46 31.21 48.61
C LEU A 4 82.19 32.01 48.23
N VAL A 5 82.33 33.31 47.98
CA VAL A 5 81.25 34.22 47.58
C VAL A 5 80.74 34.00 46.15
N PRO A 6 81.58 33.79 45.10
CA PRO A 6 81.07 33.56 43.75
C PRO A 6 80.39 32.18 43.58
N PHE A 7 80.78 31.18 44.38
CA PHE A 7 80.15 29.84 44.34
C PHE A 7 78.73 29.85 44.95
N LEU A 8 78.51 30.65 45.99
CA LEU A 8 77.19 30.85 46.59
C LEU A 8 76.25 31.68 45.70
N LEU A 9 76.80 32.63 44.92
CA LEU A 9 76.04 33.48 44.00
C LEU A 9 75.62 32.74 42.71
N LEU A 10 76.45 31.78 42.25
CA LEU A 10 76.13 30.93 41.10
C LEU A 10 75.05 29.88 41.43
N SER A 11 75.00 29.40 42.68
CA SER A 11 73.95 28.48 43.15
C SER A 11 72.58 29.16 43.30
N PHE A 12 72.51 30.47 43.49
CA PHE A 12 71.25 31.22 43.59
C PHE A 12 70.61 31.50 42.21
N LEU A 13 71.39 31.44 41.12
CA LEU A 13 70.88 31.64 39.76
C LEU A 13 70.15 30.41 39.20
N VAL A 14 70.43 29.21 39.71
CA VAL A 14 69.85 27.95 39.19
C VAL A 14 68.43 27.72 39.70
N ILE A 15 68.03 28.35 40.81
CA ILE A 15 66.71 28.17 41.45
C ILE A 15 65.61 29.10 40.93
N PHE A 16 65.93 30.12 40.11
CA PHE A 16 64.93 31.01 39.49
C PHE A 16 64.56 30.63 38.04
N SER A 17 65.12 29.54 37.49
CA SER A 17 64.88 29.10 36.10
C SER A 17 63.76 28.06 35.97
N CYS A 18 62.69 28.19 36.75
CA CYS A 18 61.47 27.40 36.59
C CYS A 18 60.27 28.36 36.50
N THR A 19 60.08 28.93 35.30
CA THR A 19 58.89 29.71 34.95
C THR A 19 58.08 28.87 33.97
N GLU A 20 56.91 28.38 34.41
CA GLU A 20 55.94 27.70 33.55
C GLU A 20 55.46 28.66 32.45
N ALA A 21 55.85 28.39 31.21
CA ALA A 21 55.28 29.05 30.03
C ALA A 21 53.91 28.42 29.72
N LYS A 22 52.83 29.00 30.27
CA LYS A 22 51.47 28.81 29.76
C LYS A 22 51.25 29.74 28.58
N GLU A 23 51.62 29.27 27.40
CA GLU A 23 51.25 29.91 26.14
C GLU A 23 49.79 29.56 25.83
N ALA A 24 48.92 30.56 25.98
CA ALA A 24 47.50 30.46 25.72
C ALA A 24 47.26 30.20 24.23
N SER A 25 46.76 29.00 23.91
CA SER A 25 46.15 28.67 22.62
C SER A 25 45.05 29.70 22.31
N GLN A 26 45.22 30.48 21.25
CA GLN A 26 44.13 31.29 20.69
C GLN A 26 43.17 30.35 19.95
N GLU A 27 42.29 29.70 20.70
CA GLU A 27 41.06 29.18 20.12
C GLU A 27 40.16 30.37 19.80
N ILE A 28 40.00 30.69 18.51
CA ILE A 28 38.98 31.63 18.05
C ILE A 28 37.64 31.09 18.57
N PRO A 29 36.89 31.84 19.39
CA PRO A 29 35.62 31.37 19.93
C PRO A 29 34.69 30.98 18.78
N ALA A 30 34.16 29.75 18.80
CA ALA A 30 33.17 29.26 17.84
C ALA A 30 31.87 30.10 17.82
N GLU A 31 31.72 31.04 18.76
CA GLU A 31 30.68 32.06 18.77
C GLU A 31 30.83 33.13 17.69
N SER A 32 32.05 33.39 17.20
CA SER A 32 32.30 34.42 16.16
C SER A 32 31.63 34.03 14.82
N PHE A 33 31.64 32.75 14.46
CA PHE A 33 31.06 32.24 13.21
C PHE A 33 29.53 32.13 13.21
N ARG A 34 28.85 32.37 14.34
CA ARG A 34 27.39 32.23 14.44
C ARG A 34 26.61 33.52 14.24
N LYS A 35 27.28 34.67 14.06
CA LYS A 35 26.62 35.99 14.00
C LYS A 35 26.37 36.55 12.60
N GLU A 36 26.74 35.87 11.51
CA GLU A 36 26.69 36.48 10.16
C GLU A 36 25.98 35.66 9.08
N VAL A 37 25.27 34.58 9.42
CA VAL A 37 24.46 33.87 8.41
C VAL A 37 23.00 34.27 8.58
N ALA A 38 22.50 35.11 7.66
CA ALA A 38 21.08 35.45 7.59
C ALA A 38 20.27 34.16 7.46
N ALA A 39 19.22 34.01 8.26
CA ALA A 39 18.38 32.82 8.24
C ALA A 39 17.72 32.68 6.87
N THR A 40 18.02 31.59 6.17
CA THR A 40 17.42 31.31 4.85
C THR A 40 15.93 31.09 5.02
N GLU A 41 15.12 31.94 4.38
CA GLU A 41 13.67 31.81 4.42
C GLU A 41 13.22 30.51 3.74
N VAL A 42 12.34 29.77 4.42
CA VAL A 42 11.76 28.53 3.92
C VAL A 42 10.24 28.60 4.01
N ARG A 43 9.57 27.99 3.03
CA ARG A 43 8.11 27.87 3.06
C ARG A 43 7.73 26.71 3.96
N VAL A 44 6.92 26.99 4.98
CA VAL A 44 6.37 25.99 5.89
C VAL A 44 4.85 25.96 5.78
N GLY A 45 4.27 24.76 5.90
CA GLY A 45 2.83 24.55 6.02
C GLY A 45 2.52 23.86 7.35
N LYS A 46 1.44 24.26 8.02
CA LYS A 46 0.95 23.57 9.21
C LYS A 46 0.15 22.33 8.80
N ALA A 47 0.56 21.16 9.30
CA ALA A 47 -0.18 19.93 9.08
C ALA A 47 -1.48 19.96 9.90
N GLU A 48 -2.61 19.74 9.23
CA GLU A 48 -3.92 19.63 9.85
C GLU A 48 -4.54 18.29 9.48
N ARG A 49 -5.15 17.62 10.47
CA ARG A 49 -5.90 16.40 10.22
C ARG A 49 -7.28 16.77 9.69
N LYS A 50 -7.57 16.41 8.45
CA LYS A 50 -8.89 16.59 7.82
C LYS A 50 -9.40 15.25 7.31
N SER A 51 -10.70 15.06 7.36
CA SER A 51 -11.37 13.95 6.67
C SER A 51 -11.31 14.21 5.17
N PHE A 52 -11.01 13.17 4.39
CA PHE A 52 -11.16 13.20 2.96
C PHE A 52 -11.90 11.94 2.53
N ASP A 53 -12.78 12.09 1.55
CA ASP A 53 -13.51 10.97 0.98
C ASP A 53 -12.69 10.41 -0.19
N TYR A 54 -12.42 9.10 -0.13
CA TYR A 54 -11.78 8.39 -1.23
C TYR A 54 -12.82 7.50 -1.91
N LEU A 55 -13.33 7.96 -3.05
CA LEU A 55 -14.29 7.20 -3.84
C LEU A 55 -13.53 6.16 -4.67
N ILE A 56 -13.74 4.88 -4.36
CA ILE A 56 -13.22 3.78 -5.16
C ILE A 56 -14.17 3.55 -6.33
N ASN A 57 -13.68 3.77 -7.54
CA ASN A 57 -14.42 3.48 -8.76
C ASN A 57 -14.09 2.06 -9.23
N ALA A 58 -15.07 1.17 -9.20
CA ALA A 58 -14.96 -0.17 -9.75
C ALA A 58 -15.89 -0.32 -10.95
N ILE A 59 -15.38 -0.93 -12.02
CA ILE A 59 -16.16 -1.29 -13.21
C ILE A 59 -16.44 -2.78 -13.11
N GLY A 60 -17.72 -3.16 -13.21
CA GLY A 60 -18.15 -4.56 -13.19
C GLY A 60 -18.96 -4.90 -14.42
N LYS A 61 -18.95 -6.18 -14.80
CA LYS A 61 -19.83 -6.73 -15.81
C LYS A 61 -21.13 -7.19 -15.14
N LEU A 62 -22.27 -6.81 -15.70
CA LEU A 62 -23.56 -7.35 -15.27
C LEU A 62 -23.78 -8.70 -15.94
N GLU A 63 -24.06 -9.72 -15.13
CA GLU A 63 -24.34 -11.07 -15.61
C GLU A 63 -25.66 -11.57 -15.04
N ALA A 64 -26.30 -12.50 -15.75
CA ALA A 64 -27.52 -13.12 -15.27
C ALA A 64 -27.23 -13.91 -13.99
N ARG A 65 -28.16 -13.86 -13.02
CA ARG A 65 -28.04 -14.65 -11.79
C ARG A 65 -27.99 -16.16 -12.09
N SER A 66 -28.74 -16.59 -13.10
CA SER A 66 -28.84 -17.98 -13.52
C SER A 66 -29.17 -18.04 -15.00
N GLU A 67 -28.48 -18.90 -15.72
CA GLU A 67 -28.73 -19.21 -17.11
C GLU A 67 -28.94 -20.72 -17.24
N VAL A 68 -29.93 -21.13 -18.03
CA VAL A 68 -30.25 -22.54 -18.26
C VAL A 68 -30.55 -22.75 -19.74
N ILE A 69 -30.02 -23.83 -20.29
CA ILE A 69 -30.31 -24.26 -21.65
C ILE A 69 -31.29 -25.43 -21.55
N ALA A 70 -32.46 -25.28 -22.17
CA ALA A 70 -33.44 -26.37 -22.25
C ALA A 70 -32.93 -27.42 -23.24
N LEU A 71 -32.60 -28.60 -22.73
CA LEU A 71 -32.18 -29.75 -23.52
C LEU A 71 -33.36 -30.71 -23.65
N VAL A 72 -33.49 -31.32 -24.82
CA VAL A 72 -34.48 -32.38 -25.04
C VAL A 72 -33.83 -33.71 -24.65
N GLU A 73 -34.41 -34.40 -23.66
CA GLU A 73 -33.83 -35.63 -23.11
C GLU A 73 -34.05 -36.87 -23.98
N ARG A 74 -35.08 -36.83 -24.84
CA ARG A 74 -35.45 -37.93 -25.74
C ARG A 74 -35.52 -37.44 -27.18
N GLU A 75 -35.23 -38.34 -28.10
CA GLU A 75 -35.44 -38.08 -29.52
C GLU A 75 -36.95 -38.00 -29.83
N GLY A 76 -37.31 -37.12 -30.76
CA GLY A 76 -38.70 -36.92 -31.13
C GLY A 76 -38.89 -35.67 -31.97
N TYR A 77 -40.08 -35.54 -32.55
CA TYR A 77 -40.46 -34.36 -33.33
C TYR A 77 -41.13 -33.34 -32.43
N LEU A 78 -40.84 -32.05 -32.63
CA LEU A 78 -41.57 -30.97 -31.97
C LEU A 78 -43.00 -30.91 -32.53
N GLU A 79 -44.00 -31.09 -31.67
CA GLU A 79 -45.40 -30.93 -32.01
C GLU A 79 -45.79 -29.44 -31.95
N LYS A 80 -45.47 -28.78 -30.83
CA LYS A 80 -45.87 -27.39 -30.56
C LYS A 80 -44.83 -26.65 -29.72
N VAL A 81 -44.68 -25.36 -29.98
CA VAL A 81 -43.96 -24.40 -29.13
C VAL A 81 -45.00 -23.48 -28.47
N LEU A 82 -44.97 -23.36 -27.15
CA LEU A 82 -46.01 -22.72 -26.33
C LEU A 82 -45.56 -21.37 -25.75
N VAL A 83 -44.39 -20.88 -26.15
CA VAL A 83 -43.80 -19.63 -25.68
C VAL A 83 -43.33 -18.78 -26.84
N LEU A 84 -43.34 -17.47 -26.64
CA LEU A 84 -42.80 -16.49 -27.57
C LEU A 84 -41.39 -16.06 -27.12
N GLU A 85 -40.59 -15.59 -28.08
CA GLU A 85 -39.27 -15.05 -27.78
C GLU A 85 -39.38 -13.82 -26.86
N GLY A 86 -38.51 -13.76 -25.84
CA GLY A 86 -38.52 -12.69 -24.83
C GLY A 86 -39.65 -12.81 -23.79
N GLN A 87 -40.51 -13.82 -23.87
CA GLN A 87 -41.56 -14.06 -22.89
C GLN A 87 -40.97 -14.51 -21.55
N ALA A 88 -41.49 -13.96 -20.44
CA ALA A 88 -41.16 -14.45 -19.11
C ALA A 88 -41.81 -15.82 -18.86
N VAL A 89 -41.03 -16.78 -18.36
CA VAL A 89 -41.48 -18.14 -18.03
C VAL A 89 -41.19 -18.48 -16.58
N GLN A 90 -41.94 -19.42 -16.01
CA GLN A 90 -41.75 -19.92 -14.66
C GLN A 90 -41.14 -21.32 -14.65
N LYS A 91 -40.50 -21.69 -13.53
CA LYS A 91 -39.97 -23.04 -13.35
C LYS A 91 -41.11 -24.07 -13.44
N GLY A 92 -40.95 -25.08 -14.29
CA GLY A 92 -41.95 -26.13 -14.54
C GLY A 92 -43.01 -25.77 -15.58
N GLN A 93 -42.98 -24.56 -16.14
CA GLN A 93 -43.85 -24.21 -17.26
C GLN A 93 -43.47 -25.01 -18.50
N VAL A 94 -44.47 -25.58 -19.18
CA VAL A 94 -44.26 -26.28 -20.45
C VAL A 94 -44.01 -25.26 -21.55
N ILE A 95 -42.83 -25.31 -22.16
CA ILE A 95 -42.40 -24.39 -23.23
C ILE A 95 -42.57 -24.97 -24.63
N ALA A 96 -42.54 -26.31 -24.74
CA ALA A 96 -42.74 -27.03 -25.98
C ALA A 96 -43.27 -28.44 -25.67
N THR A 97 -43.89 -29.07 -26.66
CA THR A 97 -44.41 -30.44 -26.58
C THR A 97 -43.86 -31.24 -27.75
N LEU A 98 -43.37 -32.44 -27.47
CA LEU A 98 -42.94 -33.41 -28.48
C LEU A 98 -44.11 -34.31 -28.88
N ASP A 99 -44.05 -34.84 -30.09
CA ASP A 99 -44.99 -35.86 -30.57
C ASP A 99 -44.92 -37.11 -29.68
N ARG A 100 -46.07 -37.51 -29.16
CA ARG A 100 -46.20 -38.58 -28.17
C ARG A 100 -46.47 -39.96 -28.76
N ARG A 101 -46.72 -40.07 -30.07
CA ARG A 101 -47.18 -41.34 -30.68
C ARG A 101 -46.21 -42.51 -30.45
N GLU A 102 -44.92 -42.28 -30.63
CA GLU A 102 -43.89 -43.31 -30.40
C GLU A 102 -43.80 -43.67 -28.91
N ALA A 103 -43.78 -42.66 -28.04
CA ALA A 103 -43.70 -42.87 -26.59
C ALA A 103 -44.92 -43.61 -26.05
N GLU A 104 -46.12 -43.35 -26.58
CA GLU A 104 -47.35 -44.06 -26.19
C GLU A 104 -47.34 -45.51 -26.65
N PHE A 105 -46.83 -45.78 -27.86
CA PHE A 105 -46.68 -47.14 -28.37
C PHE A 105 -45.68 -47.97 -27.55
N GLU A 106 -44.52 -47.39 -27.21
CA GLU A 106 -43.54 -48.04 -26.32
C GLU A 106 -44.15 -48.40 -24.97
N LEU A 107 -44.88 -47.46 -24.35
CA LEU A 107 -45.51 -47.68 -23.05
C LEU A 107 -46.55 -48.81 -23.09
N GLU A 108 -47.36 -48.89 -24.15
CA GLU A 108 -48.38 -49.93 -24.26
C GLU A 108 -47.77 -51.32 -24.49
N ASN A 109 -46.68 -51.42 -25.25
CA ASN A 109 -45.98 -52.69 -25.46
C ASN A 109 -45.25 -53.21 -24.21
N GLU A 110 -44.83 -52.32 -23.31
CA GLU A 110 -44.09 -52.71 -22.10
C GLU A 110 -45.01 -53.14 -20.93
N ILE A 111 -46.32 -52.88 -21.04
CA ILE A 111 -47.35 -53.25 -20.05
C ILE A 111 -47.99 -54.63 -20.37
N VAL A 112 -47.68 -55.22 -21.53
CA VAL A 112 -48.16 -56.55 -21.98
C VAL A 112 -47.09 -57.62 -21.75
#